data_AF-A0A2V6U5N7-F1
#
_entry.id   AF-A0A2V6U5N7-F1
#
_cell.length_a   1.000
_cell.length_b   1.000
_cell.length_c   1.000
_cell.angle_alpha   90.00
_cell.angle_beta   90.00
_cell.angle_gamma   90.00
#
_symmetry.space_group_name_H-M   'P 1'
#
loop_
_entity.id
_entity.type
_entity.pdbx_description
1 polymer ?
#
loop_
_entity_poly.entity_id
_entity_poly.type
_entity_poly.pdbx_seq_one_letter_code
_entity_poly.pdbx_strand_id
1 'polypeptide(L)' 'MPIIAVSALARSQERESALHAGCDAYVAKPFTPDELARLMATTLETQDVGAR' A
#
# COMPACT_ATOMS: atom_id res chain seq x y z
N MET A 1 -6.55 -11.17 -0.02
CA MET A 1 -6.22 -10.51 -1.30
C MET A 1 -5.65 -9.15 -0.94
N PRO A 2 -4.42 -8.81 -1.35
CA PRO A 2 -3.77 -7.56 -0.95
C PRO A 2 -4.43 -6.35 -1.62
N ILE A 3 -4.60 -5.27 -0.86
CA ILE A 3 -5.20 -4.01 -1.29
C ILE A 3 -4.20 -2.87 -1.05
N ILE A 4 -3.84 -2.18 -2.12
CA ILE A 4 -2.96 -1.01 -2.08
C ILE A 4 -3.79 0.22 -2.46
N ALA A 5 -3.93 1.17 -1.54
CA ALA A 5 -4.61 2.43 -1.80
C ALA A 5 -3.72 3.41 -2.58
N VAL A 6 -4.28 4.08 -3.58
CA VAL A 6 -3.58 5.07 -4.41
C VAL A 6 -4.26 6.43 -4.27
N SER A 7 -3.55 7.47 -3.85
CA SER A 7 -4.12 8.83 -3.75
C SER A 7 -3.36 9.89 -4.54
N ALA A 8 -4.12 10.89 -5.00
CA ALA A 8 -3.63 12.13 -5.60
C ALA A 8 -2.98 13.10 -4.64
N LEU A 9 -3.40 13.02 -3.38
CA LEU A 9 -3.11 13.98 -2.36
C LEU A 9 -2.34 13.21 -1.29
N ALA A 10 -1.03 13.45 -1.21
CA ALA A 10 -0.14 12.78 -0.26
C ALA A 10 -0.36 13.27 1.19
N ARG A 11 -1.62 13.49 1.59
CA ARG A 11 -1.95 13.92 2.95
C ARG A 11 -1.78 12.74 3.89
N SER A 12 -1.07 12.94 4.99
CA SER A 12 -0.83 11.90 6.00
C SER A 12 -2.12 11.25 6.52
N GLN A 13 -3.20 12.03 6.60
CA GLN A 13 -4.51 11.56 7.05
C GLN A 13 -5.16 10.56 6.09
N GLU A 14 -4.91 10.68 4.77
CA GLU A 14 -5.42 9.72 3.78
C GLU A 14 -4.72 8.37 3.88
N ARG A 15 -3.40 8.39 4.13
CA ARG A 15 -2.62 7.18 4.40
C ARG A 15 -3.18 6.44 5.63
N GLU A 16 -3.34 7.16 6.74
CA GLU A 16 -3.83 6.56 7.99
C GLU A 16 -5.26 6.03 7.83
N SER A 17 -6.14 6.78 7.17
CA SER A 17 -7.51 6.35 6.89
C SER A 17 -7.56 5.08 6.02
N ALA A 18 -6.70 4.99 4.99
CA ALA A 18 -6.63 3.81 4.13
C ALA A 18 -6.19 2.55 4.89
N LEU A 19 -5.17 2.68 5.75
CA LEU A 19 -4.69 1.58 6.58
C LEU A 19 -5.76 1.15 7.60
N HIS A 20 -6.44 2.10 8.25
CA HIS A 20 -7.56 1.81 9.14
C HIS A 20 -8.75 1.15 8.46
N ALA A 21 -8.98 1.45 7.17
CA ALA A 21 -10.02 0.81 6.37
C ALA A 21 -9.68 -0.64 5.97
N GLY A 22 -8.48 -1.12 6.31
CA GLY A 22 -8.03 -2.48 6.00
C GLY A 22 -7.23 -2.59 4.69
N CYS A 23 -6.71 -1.48 4.15
CA CYS A 23 -5.71 -1.56 3.09
C CYS A 23 -4.38 -2.04 3.68
N ASP A 24 -3.68 -2.92 2.96
CA ASP A 24 -2.37 -3.43 3.38
C ASP A 24 -1.25 -2.39 3.14
N ALA A 25 -1.44 -1.52 2.15
CA ALA A 25 -0.47 -0.50 1.77
C ALA A 25 -1.11 0.74 1.15
N TYR A 26 -0.31 1.80 1.02
CA TYR A 26 -0.70 3.08 0.46
C TYR A 26 0.44 3.69 -0.36
N VAL A 27 0.11 4.27 -1.51
CA VAL A 27 1.03 5.04 -2.36
C VAL A 27 0.39 6.34 -2.85
N ALA A 28 1.15 7.43 -2.85
CA ALA A 28 0.70 8.71 -3.39
C ALA A 28 1.26 8.92 -4.81
N LYS A 29 0.46 9.51 -5.71
CA LYS A 29 0.94 9.94 -7.02
C LYS A 29 1.62 11.33 -6.94
N PRO A 30 2.57 11.63 -7.84
CA PRO A 30 3.17 10.71 -8.81
C PRO A 30 4.11 9.71 -8.13
N PHE A 31 4.12 8.48 -8.63
CA PHE A 31 5.07 7.43 -8.27
C PHE A 31 5.67 6.85 -9.53
N THR A 32 6.86 6.29 -9.39
CA THR A 32 7.55 5.57 -10.47
C THR A 32 7.09 4.10 -10.53
N PRO A 33 7.23 3.45 -11.70
CA PRO A 33 6.97 2.01 -11.80
C PRO A 33 7.80 1.18 -10.82
N ASP A 34 9.06 1.57 -10.57
CA ASP A 34 9.94 0.90 -9.61
C ASP A 34 9.45 1.02 -8.16
N GLU A 35 8.96 2.20 -7.75
CA GLU A 35 8.37 2.40 -6.42
C GLU A 35 7.12 1.53 -6.23
N LEU A 36 6.26 1.47 -7.25
CA LEU A 36 5.07 0.61 -7.19
C LEU A 36 5.45 -0.87 -7.16
N ALA A 37 6.40 -1.31 -7.98
CA ALA A 37 6.86 -2.69 -8.01
C ALA A 37 7.44 -3.14 -6.66
N ARG A 38 8.25 -2.28 -6.02
CA ARG A 38 8.78 -2.53 -4.67
C ARG A 38 7.67 -2.62 -3.64
N LEU A 39 6.70 -1.72 -3.68
CA LEU A 39 5.57 -1.74 -2.76
C LEU A 39 4.70 -2.99 -2.95
N MET A 40 4.47 -3.42 -4.19
CA MET A 40 3.74 -4.65 -4.47
C MET A 40 4.47 -5.87 -3.93
N ALA A 41 5.79 -5.96 -4.15
CA ALA A 41 6.60 -7.06 -3.63
C ALA A 41 6.53 -7.16 -2.10
N THR A 42 6.74 -6.04 -1.39
CA THR A 42 6.67 -6.02 0.08
C THR A 42 5.27 -6.32 0.61
N THR A 43 4.23 -5.82 -0.06
CA THR A 43 2.84 -6.08 0.31
C THR A 43 2.48 -7.56 0.14
N LEU A 44 2.98 -8.20 -0.91
CA LEU A 44 2.76 -9.63 -1.16
C LEU A 44 3.53 -10.52 -0.18
N GLU A 45 4.77 -10.17 0.16
CA GLU A 45 5.60 -10.90 1.14
C GLU A 45 5.01 -10.87 2.55
N THR A 46 4.41 -9.75 2.95
CA THR A 46 3.84 -9.57 4.29
C THR A 46 2.69 -10.57 4.57
N GLN A 47 1.99 -11.04 3.53
CA GLN A 47 0.86 -11.95 3.67
C GLN A 47 1.25 -13.43 3.78
N ASP A 48 2.50 -13.80 3.46
CA ASP A 48 3.00 -15.18 3.57
C ASP A 48 3.31 -15.57 5.04
N VAL A 49 3.53 -14.56 5.90
CA VAL A 49 3.83 -14.76 7.33
C VAL A 49 2.57 -15.01 8.17
N GLY A 50 1.39 -14.53 7.71
CA GLY A 50 0.12 -14.71 8.41
C GLY A 50 -0.68 -15.96 8.03
N ALA A 51 -0.24 -16.71 7.00
CA ALA A 51 -0.91 -17.90 6.49
C ALA A 51 -0.28 -19.23 6.96
N ARG A 52 0.64 -19.19 7.93
CA ARG A 52 1.25 -20.36 8.58
C ARG A 52 0.84 -20.49 10.03
#